data_AF-E1Y904-F1
#
_entry.id   AF-E1Y904-F1
#
_cell.length_a   1.000
_cell.length_b   1.000
_cell.length_c   1.000
_cell.angle_alpha   90.00
_cell.angle_beta   90.00
_cell.angle_gamma   90.00
#
_symmetry.space_group_name_H-M   'P 1'
#
loop_
_entity.id
_entity.type
_entity.pdbx_description
1 polymer ?
#
loop_
_entity_poly.entity_id
_entity_poly.type
_entity_poly.pdbx_seq_one_letter_code
_entity_poly.pdbx_strand_id
1 'polypeptide(L)' 'MPIGISRWGHPGSLETPLAILWAAKTLYPERFTDVDIKAETKNFYKKFFDYELSEEMTEKILSGKNMRKPKKRK' A
#
# COMPACT_ATOMS: atom_id res chain seq x y z
N MET A 1 -8.29 0.13 -4.04
CA MET A 1 -7.34 -0.69 -3.26
C MET A 1 -5.93 -0.34 -3.68
N PRO A 2 -5.04 -0.04 -2.72
CA PRO A 2 -3.63 0.17 -2.98
C PRO A 2 -2.97 -1.04 -3.66
N ILE A 3 -1.90 -0.78 -4.39
CA ILE A 3 -1.12 -1.81 -5.10
C ILE A 3 0.35 -1.44 -4.91
N GLY A 4 1.13 -2.29 -4.25
CA GLY A 4 2.57 -2.13 -4.15
C GLY A 4 3.30 -3.22 -4.91
N ILE A 5 4.00 -4.12 -4.20
CA ILE A 5 4.64 -5.29 -4.82
C ILE A 5 3.57 -6.20 -5.43
N SER A 6 2.44 -6.29 -4.75
CA SER A 6 1.27 -7.06 -5.14
C SER A 6 0.01 -6.22 -4.91
N ARG A 7 -1.14 -6.73 -5.37
CA ARG A 7 -2.41 -6.14 -4.93
C ARG A 7 -2.56 -6.46 -3.45
N TRP A 8 -2.76 -5.42 -2.63
CA TRP A 8 -2.99 -5.58 -1.21
C TRP A 8 -4.18 -6.54 -0.95
N GLY A 9 -3.99 -7.50 -0.05
CA GLY A 9 -5.00 -8.50 0.30
C GLY A 9 -5.19 -9.66 -0.70
N HIS A 10 -4.30 -9.81 -1.68
CA HIS A 10 -4.25 -11.04 -2.50
C HIS A 10 -3.62 -12.20 -1.70
N PRO A 11 -4.05 -13.47 -1.88
CA PRO A 11 -3.37 -14.61 -1.27
C PRO A 11 -1.86 -14.61 -1.59
N GLY A 12 -1.03 -14.74 -0.56
CA GLY A 12 0.43 -14.64 -0.68
C GLY A 12 0.99 -13.21 -0.74
N SER A 13 0.14 -12.17 -0.60
CA SER A 13 0.60 -10.80 -0.49
C SER A 13 1.25 -10.56 0.87
N LEU A 14 2.53 -10.19 0.85
CA LEU A 14 3.27 -9.76 2.03
C LEU A 14 2.71 -8.46 2.63
N GLU A 15 1.95 -7.69 1.83
CA GLU A 15 1.41 -6.38 2.19
C GLU A 15 0.01 -6.48 2.83
N THR A 16 -0.46 -7.69 3.14
CA THR A 16 -1.76 -7.92 3.80
C THR A 16 -1.93 -7.12 5.11
N PRO A 17 -0.91 -6.96 5.99
CA PRO A 17 -1.03 -6.10 7.16
C PRO A 17 -1.34 -4.63 6.83
N LEU A 18 -0.70 -4.09 5.79
CA LEU A 18 -0.97 -2.73 5.32
C LEU A 18 -2.40 -2.61 4.75
N ALA A 19 -2.88 -3.65 4.09
CA ALA A 19 -4.25 -3.72 3.59
C ALA A 19 -5.30 -3.60 4.71
N ILE A 20 -5.09 -4.33 5.80
CA ILE A 20 -5.97 -4.29 6.97
C ILE A 20 -5.95 -2.91 7.61
N LEU A 21 -4.77 -2.33 7.81
CA LEU A 21 -4.62 -1.01 8.42
C LEU A 21 -5.27 0.10 7.57
N TRP A 22 -5.05 0.06 6.26
CA TRP A 22 -5.69 0.98 5.33
C TRP A 22 -7.21 0.83 5.32
N ALA A 23 -7.72 -0.41 5.34
CA ALA A 23 -9.17 -0.64 5.41
C ALA A 23 -9.76 -0.12 6.73
N ALA A 24 -9.09 -0.35 7.86
CA ALA A 24 -9.50 0.13 9.17
C ALA A 24 -9.59 1.66 9.21
N LYS A 25 -8.55 2.37 8.74
CA LYS A 25 -8.56 3.84 8.63
C LYS A 25 -9.60 4.36 7.64
N THR A 26 -9.79 3.66 6.51
CA THR A 26 -10.76 4.07 5.48
C THR A 26 -12.21 3.94 5.98
N LEU A 27 -12.52 2.89 6.73
CA LEU A 27 -13.87 2.62 7.24
C LEU A 27 -14.18 3.39 8.52
N TYR A 28 -13.18 3.63 9.37
CA TYR A 28 -13.35 4.26 10.68
C TYR A 28 -12.31 5.38 10.91
N PRO A 29 -12.29 6.44 10.09
CA PRO A 29 -11.26 7.47 10.16
C PRO A 29 -11.20 8.17 11.53
N GLU A 30 -12.34 8.30 12.22
CA GLU A 30 -12.42 8.92 13.56
C GLU A 30 -11.80 8.05 14.67
N ARG A 31 -11.66 6.75 14.44
CA ARG A 31 -11.05 5.80 15.41
C ARG A 31 -9.57 5.57 15.17
N PHE A 32 -9.10 5.82 13.95
CA PHE A 32 -7.72 5.61 13.50
C PHE A 32 -7.07 6.94 13.07
N THR A 33 -7.22 7.96 13.91
CA THR A 33 -6.69 9.31 13.68
C THR A 33 -5.17 9.39 13.84
N ASP A 34 -4.62 8.51 14.68
CA ASP A 34 -3.20 8.32 14.98
C ASP A 34 -2.45 7.55 13.89
N VAL A 35 -3.15 6.80 13.05
CA VAL A 35 -2.54 5.98 12.01
C VAL A 35 -2.16 6.82 10.79
N ASP A 36 -0.88 6.97 10.47
CA ASP A 36 -0.45 7.48 9.16
C ASP A 36 -0.10 6.34 8.21
N ILE A 37 -1.01 6.04 7.27
CA ILE A 37 -0.81 5.00 6.26
C ILE A 37 0.41 5.26 5.36
N LYS A 38 0.75 6.52 5.08
CA LYS A 38 1.91 6.86 4.25
C LYS A 38 3.20 6.52 5.02
N ALA A 39 3.28 6.91 6.28
CA ALA A 39 4.40 6.57 7.16
C ALA A 39 4.53 5.06 7.36
N GLU A 40 3.43 4.35 7.61
CA GLU A 40 3.47 2.90 7.81
C GLU A 40 3.86 2.13 6.56
N THR A 41 3.41 2.58 5.39
CA THR A 41 3.86 1.99 4.12
C THR A 41 5.37 2.14 3.95
N LYS A 42 5.92 3.33 4.21
CA LYS A 42 7.38 3.56 4.15
C LYS A 42 8.15 2.70 5.14
N ASN A 43 7.69 2.63 6.39
CA ASN A 43 8.31 1.83 7.44
C ASN A 43 8.29 0.34 7.12
N PHE A 44 7.18 -0.16 6.57
CA PHE A 44 7.07 -1.55 6.15
C PHE A 44 8.11 -1.91 5.08
N TYR A 45 8.24 -1.09 4.03
CA TYR A 45 9.20 -1.32 2.97
C TYR A 45 10.65 -1.23 3.47
N LYS A 46 10.95 -0.25 4.33
CA LYS A 46 12.27 -0.14 4.96
C LYS A 46 12.60 -1.35 5.83
N LYS A 47 11.65 -1.81 6.64
CA LYS A 47 11.89 -2.89 7.61
C LYS A 47 12.02 -4.27 6.97
N PHE A 48 11.17 -4.58 5.99
CA PHE A 48 11.09 -5.94 5.43
C PHE A 48 11.84 -6.11 4.10
N PHE A 49 12.13 -5.02 3.40
CA PHE A 49 12.79 -5.05 2.09
C PHE A 49 14.06 -4.19 2.05
N ASP A 50 14.46 -3.57 3.16
CA ASP A 50 15.58 -2.62 3.24
C ASP A 50 15.49 -1.53 2.14
N TYR A 51 14.25 -1.13 1.81
CA TYR A 51 13.97 -0.24 0.69
C TYR A 51 13.29 1.05 1.15
N GLU A 52 13.94 2.19 0.88
CA GLU A 52 13.37 3.49 1.17
C GLU A 52 12.46 3.97 0.02
N LEU A 53 11.16 4.04 0.30
CA LEU A 53 10.18 4.55 -0.65
C LEU A 53 10.25 6.08 -0.75
N SER A 54 10.37 6.58 -1.98
CA SER A 54 10.14 8.00 -2.26
C SER A 54 8.68 8.40 -2.01
N GLU A 55 8.42 9.68 -1.79
CA GLU A 55 7.05 10.18 -1.61
C GLU A 55 6.17 9.87 -2.82
N GLU A 56 6.69 10.12 -4.02
CA GLU A 56 5.97 9.86 -5.27
C GLU A 56 5.64 8.38 -5.44
N MET A 57 6.56 7.47 -5.07
CA MET A 57 6.31 6.04 -5.13
C MET A 57 5.28 5.61 -4.09
N THR A 58 5.35 6.16 -2.88
CA THR A 58 4.38 5.86 -1.81
C THR A 58 2.97 6.28 -2.25
N GLU A 59 2.83 7.45 -2.86
CA GLU A 59 1.54 7.93 -3.37
C GLU A 59 1.02 7.09 -4.54
N LYS A 60 1.90 6.63 -5.43
CA LYS A 60 1.53 5.66 -6.47
C LYS A 60 1.01 4.35 -5.89
N ILE A 61 1.68 3.83 -4.85
CA ILE A 61 1.26 2.60 -4.16
C ILE A 61 -0.14 2.78 -3.55
N LEU A 62 -0.35 3.86 -2.80
CA LEU A 62 -1.61 4.15 -2.11
C LEU A 62 -2.75 4.46 -3.08
N SER A 63 -2.48 5.16 -4.19
CA SER A 63 -3.50 5.45 -5.20
C SER A 63 -3.92 4.21 -5.99
N GLY A 64 -3.03 3.21 -6.12
CA GLY A 64 -3.24 2.00 -6.93
C GLY A 64 -3.43 2.28 -8.43
N LYS A 65 -3.22 3.53 -8.89
CA LYS A 65 -3.37 3.94 -10.29
C LYS A 65 -2.07 3.67 -11.04
N ASN A 66 -2.18 3.15 -12.28
CA ASN A 66 -1.06 2.94 -13.21
C ASN A 66 0.08 2.01 -12.74
N MET A 67 -0.09 1.27 -11.63
CA MET A 67 0.90 0.28 -11.15
C MET A 67 1.01 -0.97 -12.05
N ARG A 68 0.08 -1.16 -12.98
CA ARG A 68 0.11 -2.25 -13.97
C ARG A 68 -0.01 -1.68 -15.38
N LYS A 69 0.92 -2.04 -16.28
CA LYS A 69 0.73 -1.79 -17.71
C LYS A 69 -0.48 -2.59 -18.20
N PRO A 70 -1.40 -1.99 -18.99
CA PRO A 70 -2.47 -2.76 -19.60
C PRO A 70 -1.87 -3.85 -20.49
N LYS A 71 -2.35 -5.08 -20.35
CA LYS A 71 -1.94 -6.20 -21.20
C LYS A 71 -2.40 -5.87 -22.63
N LYS A 72 -1.47 -5.53 -23.54
CA LYS A 72 -1.77 -5.45 -24.97
C LYS A 72 -2.27 -6.83 -25.40
N ARG A 73 -3.53 -6.93 -25.81
CA ARG A 73 -4.03 -8.12 -26.52
C ARG A 73 -3.34 -8.08 -27.89
N LYS A 74 -2.50 -9.08 -28.16
CA LYS A 74 -2.11 -9.43 -29.53
C LYS A 74 -3.28 -10.13 -30.19
#